data_AF-A0A1Q6ZB66-F1
#
_entry.id   AF-A0A1Q6ZB66-F1
#
_cell.length_a   1.000
_cell.length_b   1.000
_cell.length_c   1.000
_cell.angle_alpha   90.00
_cell.angle_beta   90.00
_cell.angle_gamma   90.00
#
_symmetry.space_group_name_H-M   'P 1'
#
loop_
_entity.id
_entity.type
_entity.pdbx_description
1 polymer ?
#
loop_
_entity_poly.entity_id
_entity_poly.type
_entity_poly.pdbx_seq_one_letter_code
_entity_poly.pdbx_strand_id
1 'polypeptide(L)'
;MAFKTETEASLRPGESASIKSPYGWTYRLTHLGISQYDALNRQVTAATLDVSRDGKRLGVLTTEKRQHVDALGRPTFQPSTEVGIRSDLREDLYVVLGGVVNGTEQAVFRFTINPLVWWVWYGGMIVALGGLIVMWPGGSPAAKRAQAGYSVRLVEEGK
;
A
#
# COMPACT_ATOMS: atom_id res chain seq x y z
N MET A 1 7.72 -13.27 14.40
CA MET A 1 6.87 -13.66 13.25
C MET A 1 6.41 -12.39 12.57
N ALA A 2 7.09 -11.97 11.51
CA ALA A 2 6.64 -10.83 10.70
C ALA A 2 5.81 -11.41 9.56
N PHE A 3 4.55 -10.98 9.41
CA PHE A 3 3.64 -11.43 8.35
C PHE A 3 4.07 -11.01 6.93
N LYS A 4 5.15 -10.22 6.85
CA LYS A 4 5.74 -9.76 5.60
C LYS A 4 6.81 -10.74 5.14
N THR A 5 6.68 -11.21 3.90
CA THR A 5 7.73 -11.97 3.21
C THR A 5 8.52 -11.04 2.31
N GLU A 6 9.85 -11.12 2.41
CA GLU A 6 10.74 -10.27 1.66
C GLU A 6 11.85 -11.07 1.01
N THR A 7 12.22 -10.69 -0.21
CA THR A 7 13.34 -11.31 -0.93
C THR A 7 14.04 -10.25 -1.76
N GLU A 8 15.36 -10.22 -1.68
CA GLU A 8 16.19 -9.37 -2.52
C GLU A 8 16.88 -10.24 -3.57
N ALA A 9 16.86 -9.79 -4.81
CA ALA A 9 17.53 -10.49 -5.91
C ALA A 9 18.13 -9.49 -6.89
N SER A 10 19.32 -9.82 -7.39
CA SER A 10 19.96 -9.10 -8.48
C SER A 10 19.74 -9.88 -9.76
N LEU A 11 19.06 -9.29 -10.74
CA LEU A 11 18.61 -9.96 -11.95
C LEU A 11 19.16 -9.24 -13.20
N ARG A 12 19.63 -10.03 -14.16
CA ARG A 12 19.88 -9.61 -15.54
C ARG A 12 18.62 -9.81 -16.40
N PRO A 13 18.50 -9.13 -17.56
CA PRO A 13 17.34 -9.30 -18.42
C PRO A 13 17.19 -10.77 -18.84
N GLY A 14 15.97 -11.28 -18.73
CA GLY A 14 15.63 -12.69 -18.93
C GLY A 14 15.74 -13.56 -17.66
N GLU A 15 16.45 -13.12 -16.62
CA GLU A 15 16.50 -13.84 -15.35
C GLU A 15 15.23 -13.61 -14.53
N SER A 16 14.89 -14.58 -13.69
CA SER A 16 13.71 -14.51 -12.83
C SER A 16 14.02 -14.79 -11.37
N ALA A 17 13.33 -14.09 -10.48
CA ALA A 17 13.25 -14.43 -9.06
C ALA A 17 11.88 -15.04 -8.74
N SER A 18 11.83 -15.87 -7.70
CA SER A 18 10.57 -16.43 -7.19
C SER A 18 10.38 -16.06 -5.73
N ILE A 19 9.15 -15.72 -5.34
CA ILE A 19 8.78 -15.43 -3.97
C ILE A 19 7.47 -16.16 -3.64
N LYS A 20 7.50 -16.93 -2.54
CA LYS A 20 6.35 -17.71 -2.09
C LYS A 20 5.44 -16.84 -1.22
N SER A 21 4.16 -16.80 -1.56
CA SER A 21 3.15 -16.14 -0.74
C SER A 21 2.85 -16.97 0.53
N PRO A 22 2.55 -16.32 1.67
CA PRO A 22 1.99 -16.98 2.85
C PRO A 22 0.71 -17.80 2.56
N TYR A 23 -0.01 -17.49 1.48
CA TYR A 23 -1.23 -18.18 1.08
C TYR A 23 -1.01 -19.38 0.16
N GLY A 24 0.24 -19.75 -0.14
CA GLY A 24 0.61 -21.01 -0.77
C GLY A 24 0.97 -20.96 -2.26
N TRP A 25 0.62 -19.89 -2.97
CA TRP A 25 1.04 -19.67 -4.36
C TRP A 25 2.45 -19.06 -4.45
N THR A 26 3.05 -19.13 -5.63
CA THR A 26 4.39 -18.59 -5.89
C THR A 26 4.36 -17.58 -7.02
N TYR A 27 4.90 -16.38 -6.75
CA TYR A 27 5.16 -15.41 -7.80
C TYR A 27 6.49 -15.69 -8.46
N ARG A 28 6.52 -15.56 -9.78
CA ARG A 28 7.74 -15.51 -10.57
C ARG A 28 7.81 -14.18 -11.27
N LEU A 29 8.87 -13.43 -11.00
CA LEU A 29 9.14 -12.11 -11.56
C LEU A 29 10.33 -12.21 -12.51
N THR A 30 10.13 -11.91 -13.78
CA THR A 30 11.18 -11.99 -14.82
C THR A 30 11.59 -10.59 -15.24
N HIS A 31 12.87 -10.27 -15.12
CA HIS A 31 13.39 -8.96 -15.52
C HIS A 31 13.36 -8.83 -17.04
N LEU A 32 12.65 -7.82 -17.55
CA LEU A 32 12.52 -7.56 -18.98
C LEU A 32 13.56 -6.57 -19.49
N GLY A 33 14.10 -5.73 -18.61
CA GLY A 33 15.08 -4.71 -18.99
C GLY A 33 14.93 -3.42 -18.22
N ILE A 34 15.86 -2.51 -18.50
CA ILE A 34 15.98 -1.19 -17.87
C ILE A 34 15.84 -0.13 -18.96
N SER A 35 15.16 0.95 -18.65
CA SER A 35 15.08 2.16 -19.46
C SER A 35 15.56 3.34 -18.63
N GLN A 36 16.49 4.13 -19.17
CA GLN A 36 16.94 5.38 -18.55
C GLN A 36 16.57 6.54 -19.45
N TYR A 37 15.90 7.54 -18.87
CA TYR A 37 15.49 8.73 -19.60
C TYR A 37 15.44 9.94 -18.68
N ASP A 38 15.68 11.10 -19.27
CA ASP A 38 15.49 12.38 -18.61
C ASP A 38 14.05 12.86 -18.81
N ALA A 39 13.46 13.37 -17.75
CA ALA A 39 12.19 14.07 -17.76
C ALA A 39 12.40 15.48 -17.19
N LEU A 40 11.41 16.35 -17.36
CA LEU A 40 11.45 17.71 -16.83
C LEU A 40 11.77 17.65 -15.32
N ASN A 41 12.95 18.15 -14.93
CA ASN A 41 13.52 18.17 -13.57
C ASN A 41 13.96 16.85 -12.93
N ARG A 42 14.01 15.74 -13.66
CA ARG A 42 14.38 14.45 -13.06
C ARG A 42 15.01 13.47 -14.04
N GLN A 43 15.97 12.71 -13.55
CA GLN A 43 16.53 11.57 -14.25
C GLN A 43 15.83 10.31 -13.75
N VAL A 44 15.30 9.50 -14.66
CA VAL A 44 14.51 8.32 -14.33
C VAL A 44 15.23 7.07 -14.79
N THR A 45 15.38 6.13 -13.87
CA THR A 45 15.80 4.75 -14.16
C THR A 45 14.61 3.84 -13.90
N ALA A 46 13.97 3.37 -14.95
CA ALA A 46 12.84 2.45 -14.90
C ALA A 46 13.31 1.02 -15.14
N ALA A 47 12.81 0.07 -14.35
CA ALA A 47 13.00 -1.35 -14.57
C ALA A 47 11.65 -2.05 -14.69
N THR A 48 11.54 -2.94 -15.67
CA THR A 48 10.28 -3.60 -16.02
C THR A 48 10.36 -5.09 -15.76
N LEU A 49 9.34 -5.64 -15.12
CA LEU A 49 9.26 -7.06 -14.75
C LEU A 49 7.97 -7.67 -15.27
N ASP A 50 8.06 -8.87 -15.86
CA ASP A 50 6.89 -9.70 -16.11
C ASP A 50 6.56 -10.52 -14.87
N VAL A 51 5.31 -10.45 -14.42
CA VAL A 51 4.84 -11.13 -13.21
C VAL A 51 3.91 -12.26 -13.59
N SER A 52 4.17 -13.44 -13.04
CA SER A 52 3.28 -14.59 -13.12
C SER A 52 3.05 -15.20 -11.74
N ARG A 53 1.90 -15.87 -11.56
CA ARG A 53 1.53 -16.59 -10.34
C ARG A 53 1.14 -18.00 -10.72
N ASP A 54 1.84 -18.99 -10.17
CA ASP A 54 1.65 -20.42 -10.47
C ASP A 54 1.56 -20.71 -11.98
N GLY A 55 2.43 -20.07 -12.77
CA GLY A 55 2.46 -20.21 -14.23
C GLY A 55 1.43 -19.36 -14.99
N LYS A 56 0.44 -18.77 -14.32
CA LYS A 56 -0.49 -17.83 -14.96
C LYS A 56 0.13 -16.44 -15.03
N ARG A 57 0.30 -15.91 -16.24
CA ARG A 57 0.77 -14.53 -16.44
C ARG A 57 -0.24 -13.54 -15.85
N LEU A 58 0.26 -12.66 -15.00
CA LEU A 58 -0.50 -11.65 -14.29
C LEU A 58 -0.38 -10.28 -14.94
N GLY A 59 0.73 -10.02 -15.63
CA GLY A 59 0.98 -8.80 -16.39
C GLY A 59 2.38 -8.25 -16.17
N VAL A 60 2.59 -7.01 -16.58
CA VAL A 60 3.87 -6.32 -16.43
C VAL A 60 3.79 -5.36 -15.24
N LEU A 61 4.90 -5.21 -14.54
CA LEU A 61 5.08 -4.30 -13.43
C LEU A 61 6.34 -3.46 -13.65
N THR A 62 6.22 -2.15 -13.53
CA THR A 62 7.34 -1.23 -13.68
C THR A 62 7.65 -0.58 -12.33
N THR A 63 8.92 -0.48 -11.99
CA THR A 63 9.41 0.27 -10.84
C THR A 63 10.45 1.27 -11.32
N GLU A 64 10.47 2.46 -10.72
CA GLU A 64 11.35 3.55 -11.15
C GLU A 64 12.15 4.09 -9.99
N LYS A 65 13.40 4.45 -10.25
CA LYS A 65 14.21 5.28 -9.37
C LYS A 65 14.38 6.65 -10.01
N ARG A 66 14.05 7.70 -9.27
CA ARG A 66 13.98 9.09 -9.77
C ARG A 66 14.96 9.97 -9.01
N GLN A 67 15.89 10.58 -9.72
CA GLN A 67 16.79 11.61 -9.17
C GLN A 67 16.28 12.98 -9.61
N HIS A 68 15.84 13.81 -8.67
CA HIS A 68 15.41 15.18 -8.96
C HIS A 68 16.61 16.12 -9.09
N VAL A 69 16.55 17.02 -10.08
CA VAL A 69 17.63 17.96 -10.41
C VAL A 69 17.10 19.39 -10.58
N ASP A 70 17.97 20.36 -10.31
CA ASP A 70 17.71 21.78 -10.54
C ASP A 70 17.90 22.18 -12.02
N ALA A 71 17.74 23.47 -12.33
CA ALA A 71 17.91 24.01 -13.69
C ALA A 71 19.35 23.87 -14.24
N LEU A 72 20.34 23.62 -13.37
CA LEU A 72 21.74 23.40 -13.73
C LEU A 72 22.10 21.90 -13.75
N GLY A 73 21.10 21.01 -13.62
CA GLY A 73 21.30 19.56 -13.61
C GLY A 73 21.87 19.00 -12.30
N ARG A 74 21.86 19.78 -11.20
CA ARG A 74 22.42 19.36 -9.92
C ARG A 74 21.37 18.63 -9.08
N PRO A 75 21.71 17.51 -8.43
CA PRO A 75 20.82 16.81 -7.51
C PRO A 75 20.28 17.73 -6.43
N THR A 76 18.96 17.84 -6.32
CA THR A 76 18.31 18.68 -5.29
C THR A 76 17.95 17.87 -4.04
N PHE A 77 17.64 16.58 -4.23
CA PHE A 77 17.19 15.66 -3.17
C PHE A 77 17.82 14.28 -3.34
N GLN A 78 17.70 13.43 -2.32
CA GLN A 78 18.03 12.01 -2.45
C GLN A 78 17.11 11.34 -3.49
N PRO A 79 17.60 10.33 -4.24
CA PRO A 79 16.78 9.61 -5.19
C PRO A 79 15.54 9.00 -4.51
N SER A 80 14.37 9.19 -5.11
CA SER A 80 13.12 8.56 -4.69
C SER A 80 12.86 7.31 -5.53
N THR A 81 12.08 6.36 -4.99
CA THR A 81 11.70 5.14 -5.73
C THR A 81 10.18 5.10 -5.89
N GLU A 82 9.71 5.08 -7.12
CA GLU A 82 8.36 4.70 -7.48
C GLU A 82 8.28 3.18 -7.46
N VAL A 83 7.58 2.65 -6.48
CA VAL A 83 7.47 1.21 -6.29
C VAL A 83 6.48 0.62 -7.30
N GLY A 84 6.85 -0.50 -7.90
CA GLY A 84 5.89 -1.31 -8.65
C GLY A 84 4.97 -1.99 -7.65
N ILE A 85 3.67 -1.69 -7.69
CA ILE A 85 2.67 -2.32 -6.82
C ILE A 85 1.69 -3.10 -7.66
N ARG A 86 1.46 -4.34 -7.26
CA ARG A 86 0.30 -5.12 -7.70
C ARG A 86 -0.53 -5.52 -6.50
N SER A 87 -1.72 -4.94 -6.39
CA SER A 87 -2.67 -5.24 -5.32
C SER A 87 -3.67 -6.33 -5.75
N ASP A 88 -3.96 -7.24 -4.83
CA ASP A 88 -5.03 -8.23 -4.90
C ASP A 88 -5.86 -8.12 -3.61
N LEU A 89 -7.06 -8.71 -3.55
CA LEU A 89 -7.93 -8.62 -2.37
C LEU A 89 -7.30 -9.22 -1.10
N ARG A 90 -6.33 -10.12 -1.27
CA ARG A 90 -5.70 -10.88 -0.18
C ARG A 90 -4.33 -10.30 0.22
N GLU A 91 -3.58 -9.78 -0.75
CA GLU A 91 -2.21 -9.31 -0.55
C GLU A 91 -1.77 -8.38 -1.68
N ASP A 92 -0.73 -7.61 -1.36
CA ASP A 92 -0.10 -6.68 -2.27
C ASP A 92 1.36 -7.08 -2.49
N LEU A 93 1.74 -7.23 -3.76
CA LEU A 93 3.10 -7.48 -4.19
C LEU A 93 3.78 -6.15 -4.52
N TYR A 94 4.78 -5.82 -3.71
CA TYR A 94 5.61 -4.64 -3.87
C TYR A 94 6.94 -5.03 -4.48
N VAL A 95 7.36 -4.21 -5.44
CA VAL A 95 8.67 -4.33 -6.08
C VAL A 95 9.37 -2.98 -6.02
N VAL A 96 10.54 -2.99 -5.41
CA VAL A 96 11.37 -1.80 -5.23
C VAL A 96 12.65 -1.98 -6.02
N LEU A 97 12.96 -1.01 -6.89
CA LEU A 97 14.26 -0.92 -7.53
C LEU A 97 15.29 -0.37 -6.55
N GLY A 98 16.18 -1.24 -6.04
CA GLY A 98 17.29 -0.82 -5.17
C GLY A 98 18.34 -0.02 -5.95
N GLY A 99 18.63 -0.45 -7.18
CA GLY A 99 19.54 0.23 -8.08
C GLY A 99 19.91 -0.62 -9.28
N VAL A 100 20.73 -0.04 -10.15
CA VAL A 100 21.27 -0.69 -11.34
C VAL A 100 22.78 -0.74 -11.24
N VAL A 101 23.39 -1.82 -11.74
CA VAL A 101 24.84 -1.96 -11.74
C VAL A 101 25.40 -1.25 -12.95
N ASN A 102 26.17 -0.18 -12.72
CA ASN A 102 26.73 0.67 -13.77
C ASN A 102 27.48 -0.16 -14.84
N GLY A 103 27.20 0.13 -16.10
CA GLY A 103 27.80 -0.58 -17.24
C GLY A 103 27.17 -1.93 -17.57
N THR A 104 26.08 -2.31 -16.91
CA THR A 104 25.33 -3.55 -17.19
C THR A 104 23.82 -3.29 -17.17
N GLU A 105 23.03 -4.24 -17.69
CA GLU A 105 21.57 -4.21 -17.56
C GLU A 105 21.06 -4.92 -16.28
N GLN A 106 21.95 -5.16 -15.32
CA GLN A 106 21.62 -5.83 -14.07
C GLN A 106 20.99 -4.86 -13.07
N ALA A 107 19.84 -5.26 -12.51
CA ALA A 107 19.11 -4.49 -11.51
C ALA A 107 18.93 -5.27 -10.21
N VAL A 108 19.06 -4.57 -9.08
CA VAL A 108 18.79 -5.10 -7.76
C VAL A 108 17.34 -4.77 -7.39
N PHE A 109 16.56 -5.81 -7.13
CA PHE A 109 15.16 -5.72 -6.78
C PHE A 109 14.91 -6.23 -5.38
N ARG A 110 14.03 -5.53 -4.66
CA ARG A 110 13.48 -5.99 -3.39
C ARG A 110 12.00 -6.27 -3.58
N PHE A 111 11.64 -7.54 -3.45
CA PHE A 111 10.27 -8.03 -3.53
C PHE A 111 9.70 -8.15 -2.12
N THR A 112 8.48 -7.67 -1.93
CA THR A 112 7.80 -7.68 -0.63
C THR A 112 6.34 -8.09 -0.84
N ILE A 113 5.87 -9.04 -0.05
CA ILE A 113 4.46 -9.40 0.02
C ILE A 113 3.88 -8.84 1.32
N ASN A 114 2.91 -7.95 1.18
CA ASN A 114 2.17 -7.37 2.29
C ASN A 114 0.73 -7.90 2.29
N PRO A 115 0.38 -8.83 3.19
CA PRO A 115 -0.98 -9.34 3.27
C PRO A 115 -1.93 -8.29 3.89
N LEU A 116 -3.21 -8.38 3.54
CA LEU A 116 -4.33 -7.67 4.19
C LEU A 116 -4.38 -6.14 4.06
N VAL A 117 -3.64 -5.51 3.15
CA VAL A 117 -3.67 -4.03 2.96
C VAL A 117 -5.09 -3.53 2.67
N TRP A 118 -5.86 -4.25 1.84
CA TRP A 118 -7.27 -3.93 1.54
C TRP A 118 -8.18 -3.90 2.78
N TRP A 119 -7.89 -4.67 3.82
CA TRP A 119 -8.70 -4.70 5.04
C TRP A 119 -8.58 -3.42 5.87
N VAL A 120 -7.45 -2.71 5.77
CA VAL A 120 -7.28 -1.39 6.38
C VAL A 120 -8.26 -0.40 5.75
N TRP A 121 -8.41 -0.43 4.43
CA TRP A 121 -9.38 0.40 3.70
C TRP A 121 -10.82 0.04 4.05
N TYR A 122 -11.16 -1.24 4.15
CA TYR A 122 -12.49 -1.67 4.62
C TYR A 122 -12.78 -1.19 6.03
N GLY A 123 -11.83 -1.30 6.96
CA GLY A 123 -11.96 -0.78 8.32
C GLY A 123 -12.19 0.73 8.33
N GLY A 124 -11.42 1.48 7.53
CA GLY A 124 -11.60 2.93 7.35
C GLY A 124 -13.00 3.29 6.82
N MET A 125 -13.50 2.56 5.82
CA MET A 125 -14.85 2.75 5.30
C MET A 125 -15.94 2.48 6.34
N ILE A 126 -15.80 1.43 7.15
CA ILE A 126 -16.76 1.11 8.22
C ILE A 126 -16.80 2.23 9.26
N VAL A 127 -15.64 2.74 9.69
CA VAL A 127 -15.56 3.84 10.64
C VAL A 127 -16.17 5.13 10.05
N ALA A 128 -15.86 5.45 8.79
CA ALA A 128 -16.42 6.61 8.11
C ALA A 128 -17.96 6.52 8.00
N LEU A 129 -18.50 5.36 7.62
CA LEU A 129 -19.95 5.13 7.55
C LEU A 129 -20.60 5.19 8.94
N GLY A 130 -19.97 4.61 9.97
CA GLY A 130 -20.43 4.71 11.35
C GLY A 130 -20.49 6.17 11.82
N GLY A 131 -19.48 6.97 11.50
CA GLY A 131 -19.46 8.41 11.77
C GLY A 131 -20.59 9.15 11.06
N LEU A 132 -20.82 8.86 9.77
CA LEU A 132 -21.93 9.45 9.01
C LEU A 132 -23.30 9.08 9.59
N ILE A 133 -23.48 7.84 10.05
CA ILE A 133 -24.72 7.39 10.71
C ILE A 133 -24.93 8.15 12.03
N VAL A 134 -23.88 8.29 12.85
CA VAL A 134 -23.95 9.01 14.14
C VAL A 134 -24.26 10.50 13.94
N MET A 135 -23.68 11.12 12.92
CA MET A 135 -23.89 12.53 12.59
C MET A 135 -25.18 12.77 11.78
N TRP A 136 -25.92 11.71 11.42
CA TRP A 136 -27.11 11.84 10.61
C TRP A 136 -28.20 12.63 11.36
N PRO A 137 -28.69 13.75 10.82
CA PRO A 137 -29.55 14.70 11.54
C PRO A 137 -30.95 14.17 11.90
N GLY A 138 -31.28 12.93 11.52
CA GLY A 138 -32.54 12.26 11.82
C GLY A 138 -32.51 11.35 13.06
N GLY A 139 -31.37 11.21 13.75
CA GLY A 139 -31.30 10.42 15.00
C GLY A 139 -32.13 11.07 16.09
N SER A 140 -33.30 10.50 16.40
CA SER A 140 -34.16 10.97 17.49
C SER A 140 -33.32 11.13 18.76
N PRO A 141 -33.37 12.28 19.46
CA PRO A 141 -32.68 12.41 20.74
C PRO A 141 -33.16 11.26 21.60
N ALA A 142 -32.21 10.43 22.06
CA ALA A 142 -32.47 9.31 22.95
C ALA A 142 -33.48 9.80 23.99
N ALA A 143 -34.69 9.23 23.96
CA ALA A 143 -35.79 9.69 24.80
C ALA A 143 -35.23 9.78 26.21
N LYS A 144 -35.08 11.01 26.73
CA LYS A 144 -34.61 11.23 28.10
C LYS A 144 -35.55 10.39 28.94
N ARG A 145 -35.07 9.26 29.48
CA ARG A 145 -35.81 8.51 30.47
C ARG A 145 -36.08 9.52 31.57
N ALA A 146 -37.34 9.94 31.68
CA ALA A 146 -37.77 10.82 32.74
C ALA A 146 -37.39 10.09 34.02
N GLN A 147 -36.37 10.60 34.70
CA GLN A 147 -35.98 10.12 36.01
C GLN A 147 -37.22 10.32 36.87
N ALA A 148 -37.84 9.23 37.32
CA ALA A 148 -39.07 9.28 38.08
C ALA A 148 -38.79 10.09 39.36
N GLY A 149 -39.19 11.36 39.34
CA GLY A 149 -39.07 12.23 40.49
C GLY A 149 -39.92 11.64 41.61
N TYR A 150 -39.32 11.46 42.78
CA TYR A 150 -40.06 11.10 43.98
C TYR A 150 -41.03 12.25 44.30
N SER A 151 -42.33 12.02 44.10
CA SER A 151 -43.37 12.92 44.60
C SER A 151 -43.54 12.67 46.10
N VAL A 152 -42.89 13.46 46.93
CA VAL A 152 -43.17 13.48 48.37
C VAL A 152 -44.44 14.30 48.57
N ARG A 153 -45.51 13.67 49.09
CA ARG A 153 -46.68 14.41 49.59
C ARG A 153 -46.26 15.11 50.88
N LEU A 154 -46.31 16.44 50.88
CA LEU A 154 -46.28 17.20 52.12
C LEU A 154 -47.63 16.96 52.82
N VAL A 155 -47.57 16.38 54.01
CA VAL A 155 -48.72 16.29 54.91
C VAL A 155 -48.94 17.71 55.43
N GLU A 156 -50.06 18.33 55.06
CA GLU A 156 -50.49 19.56 55.72
C GLU A 156 -50.80 19.24 57.17
N GLU A 157 -50.01 19.84 58.07
CA GLU A 157 -50.21 19.76 59.50
C GLU A 157 -51.44 20.60 59.86
N GLY A 158 -52.51 19.92 60.23
CA GLY A 158 -53.77 20.54 60.62
C GLY A 158 -53.66 21.19 62.00
N LYS A 159 -53.82 22.52 61.98
CA LYS A 159 -54.45 23.43 62.95
C LYS A 159 -54.21 23.25 64.46
#